data_AF-B4LG05-F1
#
_entry.id   AF-B4LG05-F1
#
_cell.length_a   1.000
_cell.length_b   1.000
_cell.length_c   1.000
_cell.angle_alpha   90.00
_cell.angle_beta   90.00
_cell.angle_gamma   90.00
#
_symmetry.space_group_name_H-M   'P 1'
#
loop_
_entity.id
_entity.type
_entity.pdbx_description
1 polymer ?
#
loop_
_entity_poly.entity_id
_entity_poly.type
_entity_poly.pdbx_seq_one_letter_code
_entity_poly.pdbx_strand_id
1 'polypeptide(L)'
;MDFGDDFATKEEVDPAAEFLAREQSVLGDLEAEITGGSATNAAAAVAPATDDGLLGGLVSAGAELGSELTANIGGGFESSTGSFEVIGSESNEPVGISGPPPSREEPEKIRKWREEQKQRLEEKDLEEERKKEELRQQSKKELDDWLRQIEDSISKTKLSSRNAEVQAASLENGAVEPGTEWERIAKLCDFNPKVNKSGKDVSRMRSIYLHLKQNPIQVQKIA
;
A
#
# COMPACT_ATOMS: atom_id res chain seq x y z
N MET A 1 29.48 1.14 61.66
CA MET A 1 29.55 0.55 60.31
C MET A 1 28.27 0.93 59.62
N ASP A 2 28.36 1.96 58.81
CA ASP A 2 27.29 2.51 57.99
C ASP A 2 27.34 1.77 56.65
N PHE A 3 26.36 0.89 56.40
CA PHE A 3 26.14 0.28 55.09
C PHE A 3 25.04 1.12 54.41
N GLY A 4 25.43 2.32 53.98
CA GLY A 4 24.59 3.21 53.20
C GLY A 4 24.28 2.60 51.84
N ASP A 5 22.98 2.40 51.58
CA ASP A 5 22.26 3.12 50.53
C ASP A 5 22.92 3.25 49.14
N ASP A 6 23.42 2.14 48.58
CA ASP A 6 24.03 2.13 47.23
C ASP A 6 23.21 1.31 46.19
N PHE A 7 21.91 1.09 46.45
CA PHE A 7 21.05 0.37 45.49
C PHE A 7 19.88 1.21 44.94
N ALA A 8 19.74 2.47 45.36
CA ALA A 8 18.54 3.26 45.08
C ALA A 8 18.62 4.20 43.86
N THR A 9 19.61 4.04 42.96
CA THR A 9 19.66 4.83 41.70
C THR A 9 20.24 4.05 40.52
N LYS A 10 19.88 2.78 40.35
CA LYS A 10 19.89 2.20 39.00
C LYS A 10 18.50 2.45 38.43
N GLU A 11 18.42 3.35 37.46
CA GLU A 11 17.29 3.38 36.54
C GLU A 11 17.03 1.93 36.09
N GLU A 12 15.96 1.31 36.58
CA GLU A 12 15.43 0.07 36.03
C GLU A 12 14.90 0.40 34.64
N VAL A 13 15.82 0.54 33.69
CA VAL A 13 15.49 0.49 32.27
C VAL A 13 15.10 -0.96 32.01
N ASP A 14 13.80 -1.19 31.91
CA ASP A 14 13.24 -2.48 31.51
C ASP A 14 13.97 -2.95 30.22
N PRO A 15 14.67 -4.10 30.24
CA PRO A 15 15.37 -4.62 29.07
C PRO A 15 14.45 -4.77 27.85
N ALA A 16 13.14 -4.98 28.06
CA ALA A 16 12.16 -5.00 26.99
C ALA A 16 11.88 -3.61 26.40
N ALA A 17 11.96 -2.55 27.20
CA ALA A 17 11.81 -1.17 26.74
C ALA A 17 13.02 -0.72 25.91
N GLU A 18 14.24 -1.11 26.29
CA GLU A 18 15.45 -0.84 25.47
C GLU A 18 15.38 -1.58 24.13
N PHE A 19 14.90 -2.83 24.12
CA PHE A 19 14.69 -3.60 22.90
C PHE A 19 13.62 -2.96 21.99
N LEU A 20 12.46 -2.56 22.53
CA LEU A 20 11.42 -1.89 21.75
C LEU A 20 11.87 -0.53 21.21
N ALA A 21 12.61 0.26 21.99
CA ALA A 21 13.17 1.53 21.55
C ALA A 21 14.19 1.32 20.42
N ARG A 22 15.02 0.27 20.53
CA ARG A 22 15.98 -0.11 19.49
C ARG A 22 15.26 -0.55 18.21
N GLU A 23 14.29 -1.45 18.27
CA GLU A 23 13.53 -1.90 17.11
C GLU A 23 12.73 -0.75 16.47
N GLN A 24 12.15 0.16 17.28
CA GLN A 24 11.48 1.36 16.78
C GLN A 24 12.43 2.33 16.09
N SER A 25 13.66 2.49 16.60
CA SER A 25 14.66 3.34 15.95
C SER A 25 15.14 2.76 14.61
N VAL A 26 15.32 1.43 14.53
CA VAL A 26 15.71 0.73 13.30
C VAL A 26 14.60 0.78 12.26
N LEU A 27 13.33 0.62 12.67
CA LEU A 27 12.18 0.72 11.77
C LEU A 27 11.86 2.16 11.36
N GLY A 28 12.03 3.14 12.26
CA GLY A 28 11.82 4.56 11.96
C GLY A 28 12.84 5.09 10.95
N ASP A 29 14.08 4.60 10.98
CA ASP A 29 15.10 4.90 9.96
C ASP A 29 14.73 4.28 8.59
N LEU A 30 14.19 3.06 8.60
CA LEU A 30 13.72 2.38 7.39
C LEU A 30 12.44 3.01 6.80
N GLU A 31 11.51 3.50 7.65
CA GLU A 31 10.34 4.28 7.22
C GLU A 31 10.76 5.62 6.61
N ALA A 32 11.77 6.28 7.19
CA ALA A 32 12.37 7.49 6.64
C ALA A 32 13.13 7.22 5.32
N GLU A 33 13.72 6.04 5.12
CA GLU A 33 14.34 5.64 3.86
C GLU A 33 13.30 5.31 2.77
N ILE A 34 12.21 4.63 3.13
CA ILE A 34 11.11 4.29 2.21
C ILE A 34 10.28 5.54 1.83
N THR A 35 10.06 6.45 2.80
CA THR A 35 9.28 7.69 2.60
C THR A 35 10.15 8.84 2.07
N GLY A 36 11.41 8.93 2.50
CA GLY A 36 12.36 9.98 2.12
C GLY A 36 13.22 9.66 0.89
N GLY A 37 13.31 8.38 0.49
CA GLY A 37 13.94 7.95 -0.77
C GLY A 37 13.18 8.39 -2.03
N SER A 38 11.98 8.96 -1.89
CA SER A 38 11.20 9.52 -2.99
C SER A 38 11.26 11.06 -3.07
N ALA A 39 12.28 11.69 -2.48
CA ALA A 39 12.35 13.15 -2.45
C ALA A 39 13.77 13.73 -2.61
N THR A 40 14.54 13.34 -3.62
CA THR A 40 15.49 14.28 -4.26
C THR A 40 15.59 14.09 -5.77
N ASN A 41 15.58 15.23 -6.46
CA ASN A 41 15.90 15.48 -7.89
C ASN A 41 14.76 15.37 -8.90
N ALA A 42 14.02 16.48 -9.00
CA ALA A 42 13.41 16.92 -10.25
C ALA A 42 14.50 17.40 -11.23
N ALA A 43 14.62 16.74 -12.38
CA ALA A 43 15.04 17.35 -13.64
C ALA A 43 14.37 16.60 -14.81
N ALA A 44 13.74 17.38 -15.68
CA ALA A 44 12.77 16.94 -16.68
C ALA A 44 13.39 16.25 -17.91
N ALA A 45 12.74 15.19 -18.41
CA ALA A 45 12.66 14.84 -19.83
C ALA A 45 11.48 13.88 -20.09
N VAL A 46 10.61 14.22 -21.06
CA VAL A 46 9.35 13.55 -21.39
C VAL A 46 9.49 12.76 -22.71
N ALA A 47 9.26 11.44 -22.63
CA ALA A 47 8.65 10.48 -23.59
C ALA A 47 9.33 10.21 -24.97
N PRO A 48 9.12 9.03 -25.61
CA PRO A 48 7.80 8.47 -25.91
C PRO A 48 7.53 7.06 -25.35
N ALA A 49 6.23 6.83 -25.15
CA ALA A 49 5.63 5.55 -24.81
C ALA A 49 5.83 4.50 -25.92
N THR A 50 6.19 3.29 -25.51
CA THR A 50 5.82 2.06 -26.21
C THR A 50 4.96 1.27 -25.23
N ASP A 51 3.68 1.15 -25.57
CA ASP A 51 2.79 0.22 -24.93
C ASP A 51 3.18 -1.18 -25.40
N ASP A 52 3.42 -2.07 -24.46
CA ASP A 52 3.35 -3.51 -24.72
C ASP A 52 3.19 -4.24 -23.38
N GLY A 53 1.94 -4.60 -23.08
CA GLY A 53 1.63 -5.99 -22.80
C GLY A 53 2.11 -6.65 -21.50
N LEU A 54 2.39 -5.93 -20.41
CA LEU A 54 2.76 -6.60 -19.15
C LEU A 54 1.64 -7.48 -18.56
N LEU A 55 0.39 -7.30 -19.00
CA LEU A 55 -0.77 -8.12 -18.62
C LEU A 55 -1.16 -9.20 -19.65
N GLY A 56 -0.46 -9.30 -20.80
CA GLY A 56 -0.78 -10.23 -21.89
C GLY A 56 -0.05 -11.59 -21.83
N GLY A 57 1.01 -11.71 -21.00
CA GLY A 57 1.87 -12.90 -20.96
C GLY A 57 1.37 -14.06 -20.10
N LEU A 58 0.36 -13.86 -19.25
CA LEU A 58 -0.05 -14.87 -18.26
C LEU A 58 -0.99 -15.96 -18.83
N VAL A 59 -1.55 -15.76 -20.04
CA VAL A 59 -2.58 -16.66 -20.60
C VAL A 59 -2.06 -17.67 -21.63
N SER A 60 -0.75 -17.71 -21.89
CA SER A 60 -0.14 -18.67 -22.85
C SER A 60 0.96 -19.57 -22.26
N ALA A 61 1.04 -19.68 -20.93
CA ALA A 61 1.92 -20.62 -20.23
C ALA A 61 1.11 -21.53 -19.27
N GLY A 62 -0.07 -21.96 -19.71
CA GLY A 62 -1.03 -22.77 -18.95
C GLY A 62 -0.72 -24.27 -18.84
N ALA A 63 0.55 -24.65 -18.77
CA ALA A 63 1.00 -25.98 -18.37
C ALA A 63 2.49 -25.88 -18.02
N GLU A 64 2.86 -26.16 -16.75
CA GLU A 64 4.23 -26.16 -16.16
C GLU A 64 4.58 -25.02 -15.16
N LEU A 65 3.64 -24.56 -14.33
CA LEU A 65 4.01 -23.88 -13.08
C LEU A 65 3.14 -24.35 -11.90
N GLY A 66 3.05 -25.68 -11.75
CA GLY A 66 2.26 -26.34 -10.71
C GLY A 66 3.06 -27.32 -9.84
N SER A 67 4.39 -27.33 -9.94
CA SER A 67 5.22 -28.37 -9.31
C SER A 67 6.54 -27.89 -8.68
N GLU A 68 6.67 -26.61 -8.32
CA GLU A 68 7.88 -26.11 -7.62
C GLU A 68 7.63 -25.38 -6.28
N LEU A 69 6.38 -25.17 -5.85
CA LEU A 69 6.11 -24.63 -4.51
C LEU A 69 5.95 -25.71 -3.41
N THR A 70 5.92 -26.99 -3.78
CA THR A 70 5.72 -28.12 -2.85
C THR A 70 7.04 -28.80 -2.43
N ALA A 71 8.19 -28.39 -2.97
CA ALA A 71 9.48 -29.04 -2.72
C ALA A 71 10.35 -28.39 -1.62
N ASN A 72 9.94 -27.27 -1.01
CA ASN A 72 10.76 -26.52 -0.05
C ASN A 72 10.25 -26.50 1.41
N ILE A 73 9.33 -27.41 1.78
CA ILE A 73 8.90 -27.62 3.18
C ILE A 73 9.34 -29.01 3.64
N GLY A 74 10.59 -29.37 3.35
CA GLY A 74 11.12 -30.71 3.61
C GLY A 74 12.64 -30.71 3.71
N GLY A 75 13.21 -29.85 4.57
CA GLY A 75 14.65 -29.78 4.80
C GLY A 75 14.94 -29.33 6.23
N GLY A 76 15.68 -30.16 6.96
CA GLY A 76 15.88 -30.12 8.41
C GLY A 76 16.28 -28.77 9.00
N PHE A 77 15.57 -28.37 10.05
CA PHE A 77 16.12 -27.55 11.11
C PHE A 77 16.51 -28.48 12.27
N GLU A 78 17.76 -28.89 12.26
CA GLU A 78 18.44 -29.52 13.37
C GLU A 78 19.02 -28.42 14.27
N SER A 79 18.36 -28.15 15.39
CA SER A 79 19.00 -27.47 16.53
C SER A 79 18.32 -27.82 17.85
N SER A 80 18.81 -28.92 18.42
CA SER A 80 19.17 -29.09 19.83
C SER A 80 18.55 -28.12 20.85
N THR A 81 17.43 -28.53 21.45
CA THR A 81 17.14 -28.21 22.85
C THR A 81 16.73 -29.50 23.57
N GLY A 82 17.71 -30.14 24.20
CA GLY A 82 17.53 -30.98 25.39
C GLY A 82 16.54 -32.14 25.29
N SER A 83 16.98 -33.23 24.66
CA SER A 83 16.42 -34.56 24.94
C SER A 83 16.70 -34.90 26.41
N PHE A 84 15.73 -34.67 27.29
CA PHE A 84 15.75 -35.19 28.65
C PHE A 84 15.67 -36.72 28.53
N GLU A 85 16.74 -37.39 28.94
CA GLU A 85 16.88 -38.84 28.85
C GLU A 85 15.71 -39.54 29.56
N VAL A 86 14.91 -40.30 28.81
CA VAL A 86 14.15 -41.42 29.35
C VAL A 86 15.17 -42.49 29.72
N ILE A 87 15.74 -42.36 30.92
CA ILE A 87 16.47 -43.43 31.57
C ILE A 87 15.45 -44.40 32.16
N GLY A 88 15.53 -45.65 31.72
CA GLY A 88 15.23 -46.78 32.59
C GLY A 88 13.75 -47.13 32.74
N SER A 89 13.31 -48.01 31.83
CA SER A 89 12.36 -49.06 32.16
C SER A 89 12.92 -49.90 33.32
N GLU A 90 12.65 -49.51 34.56
CA GLU A 90 12.73 -50.39 35.72
C GLU A 90 11.41 -50.33 36.47
N SER A 91 10.79 -51.50 36.57
CA SER A 91 9.50 -51.76 37.19
C SER A 91 9.47 -51.23 38.63
N ASN A 92 8.87 -50.08 38.86
CA ASN A 92 8.42 -49.69 40.18
C ASN A 92 6.92 -49.42 40.10
N GLU A 93 6.13 -50.40 40.51
CA GLU A 93 4.69 -50.22 40.67
C GLU A 93 4.45 -49.03 41.62
N PRO A 94 3.63 -48.04 41.23
CA PRO A 94 3.24 -47.00 42.17
C PRO A 94 2.34 -47.66 43.21
N VAL A 95 2.87 -47.89 44.42
CA VAL A 95 2.06 -48.20 45.59
C VAL A 95 1.05 -47.06 45.72
N GLY A 96 -0.21 -47.37 45.38
CA GLY A 96 -1.33 -46.47 45.54
C GLY A 96 -1.52 -46.17 47.01
N ILE A 97 -1.02 -45.03 47.47
CA ILE A 97 -1.49 -44.40 48.70
C ILE A 97 -2.91 -43.92 48.41
N SER A 98 -3.86 -44.84 48.51
CA SER A 98 -5.29 -44.56 48.62
C SER A 98 -5.54 -44.00 50.01
N GLY A 99 -5.21 -42.73 50.19
CA GLY A 99 -5.79 -41.90 51.23
C GLY A 99 -7.07 -41.28 50.68
N PRO A 100 -8.16 -41.16 51.47
CA PRO A 100 -9.32 -40.35 51.07
C PRO A 100 -8.82 -38.98 50.61
N PRO A 101 -9.32 -38.43 49.48
CA PRO A 101 -8.91 -37.10 49.05
C PRO A 101 -9.16 -36.17 50.24
N PRO A 102 -8.15 -35.44 50.74
CA PRO A 102 -8.40 -34.50 51.82
C PRO A 102 -9.39 -33.50 51.25
N SER A 103 -10.61 -33.50 51.78
CA SER A 103 -11.63 -32.48 51.54
C SER A 103 -11.15 -31.18 52.16
N ARG A 104 -10.08 -30.61 51.60
CA ARG A 104 -9.69 -29.24 51.83
C ARG A 104 -10.60 -28.44 50.94
N GLU A 105 -11.71 -27.97 51.52
CA GLU A 105 -12.40 -26.80 50.99
C GLU A 105 -11.31 -25.76 50.69
N GLU A 106 -11.12 -25.44 49.41
CA GLU A 106 -10.06 -24.53 49.00
C GLU A 106 -10.21 -23.25 49.83
N PRO A 107 -9.16 -22.77 50.51
CA PRO A 107 -9.24 -21.55 51.31
C PRO A 107 -9.83 -20.42 50.48
N GLU A 108 -10.86 -19.71 50.99
CA GLU A 108 -11.60 -18.70 50.20
C GLU A 108 -10.70 -17.65 49.54
N LYS A 109 -9.54 -17.36 50.14
CA LYS A 109 -8.51 -16.47 49.55
C LYS A 109 -7.92 -17.03 48.25
N ILE A 110 -7.63 -18.32 48.20
CA ILE A 110 -7.13 -19.00 47.00
C ILE A 110 -8.23 -19.09 45.95
N ARG A 111 -9.48 -19.29 46.37
CA ARG A 111 -10.64 -19.26 45.47
C ARG A 111 -10.79 -17.89 44.80
N LYS A 112 -10.78 -16.81 45.59
CA LYS A 112 -10.82 -15.42 45.09
C LYS A 112 -9.63 -15.13 44.18
N TRP A 113 -8.42 -15.54 44.56
CA TRP A 113 -7.23 -15.36 43.73
C TRP A 113 -7.33 -16.09 42.38
N ARG A 114 -7.83 -17.34 42.35
CA ARG A 114 -8.03 -18.07 41.09
C ARG A 114 -9.11 -17.43 40.22
N GLU A 115 -10.18 -16.95 40.83
CA GLU A 115 -11.25 -16.24 40.13
C GLU A 115 -10.75 -14.92 39.53
N GLU A 116 -9.98 -14.14 40.28
CA GLU A 116 -9.34 -12.91 39.81
C GLU A 116 -8.30 -13.16 38.71
N GLN A 117 -7.47 -14.20 38.83
CA GLN A 117 -6.51 -14.58 37.79
C GLN A 117 -7.21 -15.06 36.52
N LYS A 118 -8.25 -15.88 36.67
CA LYS A 118 -9.08 -16.34 35.55
C LYS A 118 -9.75 -15.16 34.85
N GLN A 119 -10.34 -14.24 35.60
CA GLN A 119 -10.97 -13.05 35.05
C GLN A 119 -9.96 -12.15 34.31
N ARG A 120 -8.78 -11.94 34.88
CA ARG A 120 -7.70 -11.17 34.20
C ARG A 120 -7.23 -11.84 32.91
N LEU A 121 -7.20 -13.17 32.87
CA LEU A 121 -6.84 -13.91 31.66
C LEU A 121 -7.94 -13.77 30.60
N GLU A 122 -9.21 -13.96 30.99
CA GLU A 122 -10.37 -13.78 30.11
C GLU A 122 -10.45 -12.35 29.55
N GLU A 123 -10.13 -11.32 30.35
CA GLU A 123 -10.08 -9.93 29.89
C GLU A 123 -8.98 -9.71 28.85
N LYS A 124 -7.80 -10.31 29.05
CA LYS A 124 -6.71 -10.26 28.07
C LYS A 124 -7.05 -10.98 26.77
N ASP A 125 -7.62 -12.18 26.87
CA ASP A 125 -8.05 -12.95 25.71
C ASP A 125 -9.10 -12.17 24.89
N LEU A 126 -10.04 -11.51 25.57
CA LEU A 126 -11.06 -10.67 24.92
C LEU A 126 -10.44 -9.43 24.25
N GLU A 127 -9.46 -8.80 24.88
CA GLU A 127 -8.75 -7.65 24.32
C GLU A 127 -7.95 -8.03 23.06
N GLU A 128 -7.31 -9.20 23.07
CA GLU A 128 -6.61 -9.76 21.91
C GLU A 128 -7.58 -10.08 20.77
N GLU A 129 -8.72 -10.71 21.07
CA GLU A 129 -9.76 -10.97 20.08
C GLU A 129 -10.33 -9.68 19.49
N ARG A 130 -10.59 -8.66 20.31
CA ARG A 130 -11.04 -7.34 19.87
C ARG A 130 -10.04 -6.73 18.89
N LYS A 131 -8.75 -6.69 19.27
CA LYS A 131 -7.69 -6.12 18.44
C LYS A 131 -7.54 -6.86 17.12
N LYS A 132 -7.67 -8.19 17.14
CA LYS A 132 -7.63 -9.03 15.92
C LYS A 132 -8.81 -8.72 15.00
N GLU A 133 -10.02 -8.58 15.54
CA GLU A 133 -11.20 -8.25 14.77
C GLU A 133 -11.13 -6.82 14.21
N GLU A 134 -10.59 -5.86 14.97
CA GLU A 134 -10.36 -4.49 14.50
C GLU A 134 -9.38 -4.45 13.33
N LEU A 135 -8.28 -5.20 13.41
CA LEU A 135 -7.31 -5.28 12.32
C LEU A 135 -7.92 -5.93 11.07
N ARG A 136 -8.74 -6.98 11.27
CA ARG A 136 -9.48 -7.62 10.18
C ARG A 136 -10.46 -6.66 9.52
N GLN A 137 -11.20 -5.87 10.31
CA GLN A 137 -12.14 -4.88 9.81
C GLN A 137 -11.43 -3.72 9.13
N GLN A 138 -10.30 -3.27 9.65
CA GLN A 138 -9.48 -2.23 9.04
C GLN A 138 -8.96 -2.67 7.67
N SER A 139 -8.36 -3.86 7.59
CA SER A 139 -7.88 -4.44 6.33
C SER A 139 -9.01 -4.57 5.30
N LYS A 140 -10.20 -5.00 5.74
CA LYS A 140 -11.37 -5.06 4.85
C LYS A 140 -11.80 -3.67 4.36
N LYS A 141 -11.89 -2.69 5.25
CA LYS A 141 -12.26 -1.31 4.90
C LYS A 141 -11.28 -0.69 3.92
N GLU A 142 -9.98 -0.90 4.14
CA GLU A 142 -8.94 -0.40 3.23
C GLU A 142 -9.05 -1.02 1.84
N LEU A 143 -9.34 -2.32 1.76
CA LEU A 143 -9.59 -2.99 0.48
C LEU A 143 -10.82 -2.41 -0.23
N ASP A 144 -11.93 -2.24 0.50
CA ASP A 144 -13.16 -1.65 -0.04
C ASP A 144 -12.94 -0.20 -0.52
N ASP A 145 -12.19 0.60 0.25
CA ASP A 145 -11.82 1.97 -0.11
C ASP A 145 -10.91 2.02 -1.34
N TRP A 146 -9.95 1.09 -1.46
CA TRP A 146 -9.08 0.98 -2.62
C TRP A 146 -9.86 0.62 -3.89
N LEU A 147 -10.80 -0.33 -3.80
CA LEU A 147 -11.69 -0.68 -4.92
C LEU A 147 -12.53 0.52 -5.35
N ARG A 148 -13.07 1.29 -4.38
CA ARG A 148 -13.84 2.50 -4.67
C ARG A 148 -12.99 3.57 -5.36
N GLN A 149 -11.75 3.77 -4.92
CA GLN A 149 -10.82 4.69 -5.57
C GLN A 149 -10.51 4.26 -7.01
N ILE A 150 -10.37 2.96 -7.27
CA ILE A 150 -10.19 2.42 -8.62
C ILE A 150 -11.43 2.70 -9.46
N GLU A 151 -12.62 2.42 -8.95
CA GLU A 151 -13.88 2.69 -9.67
C GLU A 151 -14.03 4.18 -10.01
N ASP A 152 -13.74 5.07 -9.07
CA ASP A 152 -13.75 6.51 -9.27
C ASP A 152 -12.70 6.95 -10.32
N SER A 153 -11.51 6.38 -10.28
CA SER A 153 -10.43 6.67 -11.25
C SER A 153 -10.81 6.23 -12.67
N ILE A 154 -11.43 5.05 -12.81
CA ILE A 154 -11.90 4.52 -14.08
C ILE A 154 -13.05 5.39 -14.59
N SER A 155 -14.01 5.73 -13.72
CA SER A 155 -15.16 6.57 -14.05
C SER A 155 -14.71 7.96 -14.50
N LYS A 156 -13.75 8.56 -13.80
CA LYS A 156 -13.14 9.84 -14.17
C LYS A 156 -12.42 9.76 -15.51
N THR A 157 -11.68 8.68 -15.77
CA THR A 157 -10.98 8.47 -17.05
C THR A 157 -11.97 8.31 -18.19
N LYS A 158 -13.01 7.50 -18.02
CA LYS A 158 -14.10 7.34 -18.99
C LYS A 158 -14.81 8.66 -19.28
N LEU A 159 -15.13 9.43 -18.24
CA LEU A 159 -15.78 10.73 -18.38
C LEU A 159 -14.87 11.75 -19.09
N SER A 160 -13.56 11.76 -18.76
CA SER A 160 -12.57 12.59 -19.44
C SER A 160 -12.44 12.21 -20.92
N SER A 161 -12.42 10.92 -21.25
CA SER A 161 -12.38 10.44 -22.64
C SER A 161 -13.63 10.86 -23.42
N ARG A 162 -14.83 10.66 -22.84
CA ARG A 162 -16.09 11.11 -23.45
C ARG A 162 -16.13 12.63 -23.61
N ASN A 163 -15.68 13.40 -22.63
CA ASN A 163 -15.65 14.86 -22.73
C ASN A 163 -14.63 15.33 -23.77
N ALA A 164 -13.48 14.65 -23.90
CA ALA A 164 -12.51 14.92 -24.95
C ALA A 164 -13.09 14.63 -26.34
N GLU A 165 -13.84 13.53 -26.50
CA GLU A 165 -14.56 13.22 -27.74
C GLU A 165 -15.62 14.27 -28.06
N VAL A 166 -16.42 14.69 -27.08
CA VAL A 166 -17.42 15.76 -27.26
C VAL A 166 -16.75 17.09 -27.63
N GLN A 167 -15.63 17.43 -27.00
CA GLN A 167 -14.87 18.64 -27.35
C GLN A 167 -14.27 18.54 -28.74
N ALA A 168 -13.70 17.39 -29.13
CA ALA A 168 -13.20 17.15 -30.48
C ALA A 168 -14.33 17.26 -31.52
N ALA A 169 -15.46 16.60 -31.27
CA ALA A 169 -16.65 16.67 -32.12
C ALA A 169 -17.24 18.08 -32.16
N SER A 170 -17.18 18.86 -31.07
CA SER A 170 -17.61 20.27 -31.07
C SER A 170 -16.65 21.17 -31.84
N LEU A 171 -15.35 20.89 -31.81
CA LEU A 171 -14.35 21.59 -32.61
C LEU A 171 -14.54 21.32 -34.12
N GLU A 172 -14.94 20.10 -34.47
CA GLU A 172 -15.21 19.65 -35.83
C GLU A 172 -16.59 20.14 -36.35
N ASN A 173 -17.64 20.06 -35.53
CA ASN A 173 -19.03 20.38 -35.89
C ASN A 173 -19.49 21.78 -35.46
N GLY A 174 -18.61 22.62 -34.93
CA GLY A 174 -18.95 23.99 -34.52
C GLY A 174 -19.57 24.77 -35.70
N ALA A 175 -20.80 25.27 -35.49
CA ALA A 175 -21.63 25.92 -36.49
C ALA A 175 -20.79 26.82 -37.41
N VAL A 176 -20.92 26.60 -38.72
CA VAL A 176 -20.25 27.39 -39.75
C VAL A 176 -20.97 28.72 -39.86
N GLU A 177 -20.82 29.57 -38.86
CA GLU A 177 -21.23 30.96 -38.95
C GLU A 177 -20.20 31.72 -39.79
N PRO A 178 -20.63 32.38 -40.88
CA PRO A 178 -19.75 33.16 -41.74
C PRO A 178 -18.94 34.18 -40.92
N GLY A 179 -17.62 34.02 -40.87
CA GLY A 179 -16.70 34.90 -40.11
C GLY A 179 -15.87 34.21 -39.03
N THR A 180 -16.16 32.95 -38.68
CA THR A 180 -15.42 32.18 -37.66
C THR A 180 -14.34 31.23 -38.23
N GLU A 181 -14.13 31.24 -39.55
CA GLU A 181 -13.30 30.27 -40.26
C GLU A 181 -11.82 30.37 -39.86
N TRP A 182 -11.31 31.59 -39.73
CA TRP A 182 -9.91 31.82 -39.33
C TRP A 182 -9.66 31.48 -37.86
N GLU A 183 -10.66 31.63 -36.99
CA GLU A 183 -10.56 31.16 -35.60
C GLU A 183 -10.46 29.64 -35.52
N ARG A 184 -11.21 28.92 -36.36
CA ARG A 184 -11.15 27.45 -36.46
C ARG A 184 -9.80 26.98 -37.01
N ILE A 185 -9.32 27.56 -38.11
CA ILE A 185 -8.02 27.24 -38.71
C ILE A 185 -6.90 27.47 -37.69
N ALA A 186 -6.94 28.59 -36.96
CA ALA A 186 -5.95 28.88 -35.92
C ALA A 186 -6.01 27.88 -34.75
N LYS A 187 -7.20 27.43 -34.32
CA LYS A 187 -7.30 26.40 -33.26
C LYS A 187 -6.67 25.06 -33.66
N LEU A 188 -6.68 24.72 -34.95
CA LEU A 188 -6.06 23.51 -35.50
C LEU A 188 -4.56 23.68 -35.79
N CYS A 189 -4.07 24.92 -35.85
CA CYS A 189 -2.66 25.21 -36.12
C CYS A 189 -1.84 25.26 -34.82
N ASP A 190 -0.75 24.50 -34.78
CA ASP A 190 0.22 24.57 -33.69
C ASP A 190 1.14 25.80 -33.87
N PHE A 191 1.00 26.78 -32.97
CA PHE A 191 1.81 28.00 -32.97
C PHE A 191 3.09 27.91 -32.15
N ASN A 192 3.33 26.80 -31.46
CA ASN A 192 4.55 26.66 -30.67
C ASN A 192 5.76 26.44 -31.63
N PRO A 193 6.78 27.30 -31.57
CA PRO A 193 7.95 27.20 -32.46
C PRO A 193 8.80 25.95 -32.18
N LYS A 194 8.66 25.31 -31.01
CA LYS A 194 9.50 24.16 -30.59
C LYS A 194 9.00 22.79 -31.06
N VAL A 195 7.76 22.71 -31.53
CA VAL A 195 7.07 21.45 -31.88
C VAL A 195 7.00 21.20 -33.38
N ASN A 196 7.49 22.14 -34.20
CA ASN A 196 7.62 21.91 -35.63
C ASN A 196 8.82 20.97 -35.92
N LYS A 197 8.54 19.67 -36.01
CA LYS A 197 9.51 18.66 -36.42
C LYS A 197 9.67 18.55 -37.95
N SER A 198 8.90 19.32 -38.73
CA SER A 198 9.00 19.29 -40.19
C SER A 198 10.17 20.15 -40.66
N GLY A 199 10.96 19.65 -41.62
CA GLY A 199 12.11 20.37 -42.18
C GLY A 199 11.76 21.59 -43.06
N LYS A 200 10.49 22.00 -43.11
CA LYS A 200 10.01 23.15 -43.87
C LYS A 200 9.66 24.27 -42.89
N ASP A 201 10.14 25.48 -43.17
CA ASP A 201 9.77 26.66 -42.40
C ASP A 201 8.34 27.08 -42.73
N VAL A 202 7.44 26.87 -41.77
CA VAL A 202 6.03 27.28 -41.83
C VAL A 202 5.74 28.55 -41.03
N SER A 203 6.77 29.25 -40.54
CA SER A 203 6.61 30.44 -39.68
C SER A 203 5.84 31.55 -40.37
N ARG A 204 6.12 31.81 -41.66
CA ARG A 204 5.38 32.79 -42.46
C ARG A 204 3.91 32.44 -42.61
N MET A 205 3.60 31.17 -42.88
CA MET A 205 2.21 30.69 -43.02
C MET A 205 1.46 30.84 -41.69
N ARG A 206 2.08 30.44 -40.58
CA ARG A 206 1.51 30.60 -39.22
C ARG A 206 1.25 32.08 -38.90
N SER A 207 2.19 32.98 -39.24
CA SER A 207 2.00 34.42 -39.08
C SER A 207 0.80 34.95 -39.87
N ILE A 208 0.59 34.47 -41.10
CA ILE A 208 -0.55 34.86 -41.94
C ILE A 208 -1.88 34.37 -41.32
N TYR A 209 -1.96 33.12 -40.84
CA TYR A 209 -3.16 32.61 -40.19
C TYR A 209 -3.51 33.36 -38.89
N LEU A 210 -2.50 33.74 -38.10
CA LEU A 210 -2.72 34.52 -36.89
C LEU A 210 -3.20 35.94 -37.22
N HIS A 211 -2.65 36.56 -38.27
CA HIS A 211 -3.08 37.87 -38.74
C HIS A 211 -4.54 37.85 -39.20
N LEU A 212 -4.94 36.82 -39.95
CA LEU A 212 -6.31 36.65 -40.45
C LEU A 212 -7.31 36.32 -39.34
N LYS A 213 -6.86 35.69 -38.25
CA LYS A 213 -7.64 35.55 -37.01
C LYS A 213 -7.86 36.90 -36.31
N GLN A 214 -6.84 37.74 -36.23
CA GLN A 214 -6.89 39.05 -35.55
C GLN A 214 -7.62 40.12 -36.37
N ASN A 215 -7.54 40.03 -37.70
CA ASN A 215 -8.09 40.99 -38.65
C ASN A 215 -8.97 40.24 -39.66
N PRO A 216 -10.25 39.97 -39.33
CA PRO A 216 -11.15 39.25 -40.22
C PRO A 216 -11.43 40.06 -41.49
N ILE A 217 -11.36 39.40 -42.65
CA ILE A 217 -11.64 40.02 -43.95
C ILE A 217 -13.13 40.30 -44.05
N GLN A 218 -13.51 41.56 -44.24
CA GLN A 218 -14.91 41.91 -44.48
C GLN A 218 -15.33 41.44 -45.87
N VAL A 219 -16.21 40.44 -45.93
CA VAL A 219 -16.79 39.98 -47.20
C VAL A 219 -17.78 41.03 -47.69
N GLN A 220 -17.37 41.87 -48.63
CA GLN A 220 -18.30 42.79 -49.28
C GLN A 220 -19.29 41.98 -50.13
N LYS A 221 -20.59 42.05 -49.80
CA LYS A 221 -21.64 41.51 -50.65
C LYS A 221 -21.67 42.34 -51.93
N ILE A 222 -21.19 41.78 -53.03
CA ILE A 222 -21.38 42.35 -54.36
C ILE A 222 -22.88 42.25 -54.64
N ALA A 223 -23.54 43.41 -54.68
CA ALA A 223 -24.97 43.56 -54.99
C ALA A 223 -25.24 43.48 -56.49
#